data_AF-A0A4J2AEA8-F1
#
_entry.id   AF-A0A4J2AEA8-F1
#
_cell.length_a   1.000
_cell.length_b   1.000
_cell.length_c   1.000
_cell.angle_alpha   90.00
_cell.angle_beta   90.00
_cell.angle_gamma   90.00
#
_symmetry.space_group_name_H-M   'P 1'
#
loop_
_entity.id
_entity.type
_entity.pdbx_description
1 polymer ?
#
loop_
_entity_poly.entity_id
_entity_poly.type
_entity_poly.pdbx_seq_one_letter_code
_entity_poly.pdbx_strand_id
1 'polypeptide(L)'
;MKFLDLFAGIGGFRIGMESAGHECIGFCEIDKFARASYKAIHDTKGEIELHDITTVSDDTIRGIGSVDIICGGFPCQAFSIAGNRRGFEDTRGTLFFEIARFASILRPKYLFLENVKGLLNHENGVTFETIISTLDELGYNVEWQVLNSKNFGVPQNRERVFIIGHSRKRGTRRVFPIGRANREFDFEPKIKIVGNTKNPNGTSQGTGSVVYDSNGLVGTLCARDYKEPKQVAIPVLTPDRVNKRQNGRRLKKNGEPMFTLTAQDRHGILIKEATKKGYAEATVGDSVNLSHPNSKTRRGRVGNQIANTLLTGESQGVVEPDFRIRKLTPKECWRLQGFPDWAFDKAQEVNSNSQLYKQVGNSVTVNVISAIAKELS
;
A
#
# COMPACT_ATOMS: atom_id res chain seq x y z
N MET A 1 -23.73 14.48 9.97
CA MET A 1 -22.75 15.11 10.87
C MET A 1 -21.68 15.78 10.03
N LYS A 2 -21.19 16.94 10.46
CA LYS A 2 -20.12 17.69 9.83
C LYS A 2 -18.77 17.29 10.42
N PHE A 3 -17.79 16.97 9.58
CA PHE A 3 -16.47 16.52 10.03
C PHE A 3 -15.32 17.35 9.45
N LEU A 4 -14.28 17.49 10.27
CA LEU A 4 -13.00 18.09 9.89
C LEU A 4 -11.94 16.98 9.73
N ASP A 5 -11.27 16.95 8.59
CA ASP A 5 -10.29 15.90 8.22
C ASP A 5 -8.85 16.37 8.49
N LEU A 6 -8.30 16.07 9.66
CA LEU A 6 -6.92 16.41 10.01
C LEU A 6 -5.95 15.33 9.53
N PHE A 7 -4.75 15.71 9.08
CA PHE A 7 -3.79 14.79 8.46
C PHE A 7 -4.42 14.05 7.28
N ALA A 8 -5.10 14.81 6.43
CA ALA A 8 -6.08 14.32 5.47
C ALA A 8 -5.47 13.39 4.40
N GLY A 9 -4.18 13.58 4.08
CA GLY A 9 -3.50 12.86 3.01
C GLY A 9 -4.21 13.03 1.68
N ILE A 10 -4.70 11.93 1.12
CA ILE A 10 -5.51 11.89 -0.11
C ILE A 10 -7.01 11.71 0.14
N GLY A 11 -7.45 11.84 1.40
CA GLY A 11 -8.86 11.79 1.80
C GLY A 11 -9.43 10.39 1.98
N GLY A 12 -8.63 9.48 2.55
CA GLY A 12 -9.12 8.14 2.92
C GLY A 12 -10.21 8.20 3.98
N PHE A 13 -10.06 9.10 4.97
CA PHE A 13 -11.12 9.42 5.92
C PHE A 13 -12.32 10.03 5.22
N ARG A 14 -12.11 11.06 4.40
CA ARG A 14 -13.19 11.72 3.65
C ARG A 14 -14.08 10.77 2.88
N ILE A 15 -13.52 9.91 2.00
CA ILE A 15 -14.33 8.95 1.22
C ILE A 15 -15.12 8.03 2.15
N GLY A 16 -14.49 7.52 3.21
CA GLY A 16 -15.16 6.64 4.17
C GLY A 16 -16.32 7.33 4.90
N MET A 17 -16.11 8.56 5.35
CA MET A 17 -17.10 9.35 6.08
C MET A 17 -18.26 9.80 5.19
N GLU A 18 -17.97 10.30 3.98
CA GLU A 18 -18.98 10.71 3.00
C GLU A 18 -19.83 9.51 2.54
N SER A 19 -19.22 8.32 2.40
CA SER A 19 -19.97 7.09 2.09
C SER A 19 -21.00 6.69 3.16
N ALA A 20 -20.87 7.22 4.39
CA ALA A 20 -21.80 7.05 5.49
C ALA A 20 -22.76 8.23 5.67
N GLY A 21 -22.74 9.22 4.75
CA GLY A 21 -23.63 10.39 4.78
C GLY A 21 -23.15 11.52 5.70
N HIS A 22 -21.85 11.57 6.02
CA HIS A 22 -21.25 12.71 6.73
C HIS A 22 -20.69 13.74 5.74
N GLU A 23 -20.64 15.00 6.15
CA GLU A 23 -20.25 16.14 5.30
C GLU A 23 -18.86 16.64 5.72
N CYS A 24 -17.92 16.70 4.77
CA CYS A 24 -16.61 17.28 5.00
C CYS A 24 -16.73 18.81 4.96
N ILE A 25 -16.27 19.51 6.00
CA ILE A 25 -16.28 20.99 6.03
C ILE A 25 -14.90 21.61 5.84
N GLY A 26 -13.84 20.78 5.88
CA GLY A 26 -12.47 21.23 5.76
C GLY A 26 -11.47 20.13 6.00
N PHE A 27 -10.22 20.41 5.62
CA PHE A 27 -9.12 19.46 5.73
C PHE A 27 -7.80 20.16 6.09
N CYS A 28 -6.90 19.42 6.74
CA CYS A 28 -5.54 19.87 7.06
C CYS A 28 -4.49 18.88 6.52
N GLU A 29 -3.62 19.33 5.61
CA GLU A 29 -2.57 18.48 5.04
C GLU A 29 -1.32 19.29 4.65
N ILE A 30 -0.15 18.89 5.17
CA ILE A 30 1.13 19.60 4.99
C ILE A 30 1.83 19.24 3.67
N ASP A 31 1.68 18.01 3.16
CA ASP A 31 2.31 17.55 1.92
C ASP A 31 1.58 18.13 0.70
N LYS A 32 2.29 18.98 -0.05
CA LYS A 32 1.75 19.66 -1.24
C LYS A 32 1.27 18.70 -2.33
N PHE A 33 1.88 17.52 -2.47
CA PHE A 33 1.49 16.53 -3.48
C PHE A 33 0.20 15.84 -3.04
N ALA A 34 0.08 15.51 -1.76
CA ALA A 34 -1.14 14.97 -1.17
C ALA A 34 -2.30 15.96 -1.34
N ARG A 35 -2.10 17.26 -1.05
CA ARG A 35 -3.10 18.32 -1.31
C ARG A 35 -3.53 18.40 -2.77
N ALA A 36 -2.59 18.30 -3.71
CA ALA A 36 -2.91 18.30 -5.14
C ALA A 36 -3.81 17.11 -5.51
N SER A 37 -3.49 15.89 -5.04
CA SER A 37 -4.35 14.72 -5.22
C SER A 37 -5.71 14.90 -4.54
N TYR A 38 -5.75 15.41 -3.31
CA TYR A 38 -6.97 15.62 -2.54
C TYR A 38 -7.95 16.53 -3.29
N LYS A 39 -7.47 17.69 -3.77
CA LYS A 39 -8.26 18.65 -4.54
C LYS A 39 -8.65 18.17 -5.93
N ALA A 40 -7.89 17.25 -6.52
CA ALA A 40 -8.29 16.62 -7.77
C ALA A 40 -9.46 15.65 -7.53
N ILE A 41 -9.36 14.81 -6.48
CA ILE A 41 -10.34 13.77 -6.14
C ILE A 41 -11.66 14.39 -5.70
N HIS A 42 -11.59 15.35 -4.78
CA HIS A 42 -12.72 15.91 -4.02
C HIS A 42 -13.08 17.32 -4.48
N ASP A 43 -14.36 17.68 -4.47
CA ASP A 43 -14.76 19.06 -4.66
C ASP A 43 -14.59 19.82 -3.35
N THR A 44 -13.54 20.66 -3.28
CA THR A 44 -13.19 21.41 -2.06
C THR A 44 -13.68 22.86 -2.08
N LYS A 45 -14.61 23.22 -2.97
CA LYS A 45 -15.11 24.60 -3.07
C LYS A 45 -15.88 24.99 -1.82
N GLY A 46 -15.47 26.09 -1.19
CA GLY A 46 -16.09 26.61 0.02
C GLY A 46 -15.69 25.88 1.31
N GLU A 47 -14.79 24.90 1.22
CA GLU A 47 -14.24 24.22 2.38
C GLU A 47 -13.07 24.99 3.01
N ILE A 48 -12.82 24.71 4.28
CA ILE A 48 -11.67 25.26 5.00
C ILE A 48 -10.43 24.44 4.64
N GLU A 49 -9.41 25.10 4.10
CA GLU A 49 -8.13 24.48 3.76
C GLU A 49 -7.04 24.94 4.73
N LEU A 50 -6.47 23.98 5.47
CA LEU A 50 -5.34 24.17 6.36
C LEU A 50 -4.15 23.34 5.87
N HIS A 51 -2.92 23.81 6.12
CA HIS A 51 -1.70 23.13 5.65
C HIS A 51 -0.92 22.55 6.83
N ASP A 52 -0.12 23.38 7.48
CA ASP A 52 0.65 23.00 8.67
C ASP A 52 -0.20 23.26 9.92
N ILE A 53 -0.65 22.17 10.54
CA ILE A 53 -1.51 22.20 11.72
C ILE A 53 -0.87 22.98 12.90
N THR A 54 0.45 22.98 13.00
CA THR A 54 1.20 23.63 14.09
C THR A 54 1.19 25.16 13.99
N THR A 55 0.90 25.70 12.80
CA THR A 55 0.83 27.14 12.53
C THR A 55 -0.59 27.72 12.62
N VAL A 56 -1.61 26.87 12.77
CA VAL A 56 -3.00 27.31 12.79
C VAL A 56 -3.31 27.98 14.13
N SER A 57 -3.63 29.27 14.12
CA SER A 57 -3.95 30.02 15.34
C SER A 57 -5.27 29.57 15.96
N ASP A 58 -5.40 29.74 17.27
CA ASP A 58 -6.65 29.43 17.99
C ASP A 58 -7.86 30.19 17.43
N ASP A 59 -7.69 31.44 16.98
CA ASP A 59 -8.76 32.23 16.37
C ASP A 59 -9.21 31.66 15.03
N THR A 60 -8.26 31.13 14.24
CA THR A 60 -8.59 30.41 13.01
C THR A 60 -9.41 29.16 13.32
N ILE A 61 -9.04 28.41 14.36
CA ILE A 61 -9.80 27.24 14.81
C ILE A 61 -11.20 27.64 15.27
N ARG A 62 -11.34 28.68 16.10
CA ARG A 62 -12.65 29.20 16.52
C ARG A 62 -13.51 29.62 15.33
N GLY A 63 -12.90 30.20 14.30
CA GLY A 63 -13.55 30.62 13.07
C GLY A 63 -14.15 29.47 12.23
N ILE A 64 -13.72 28.21 12.45
CA ILE A 64 -14.31 27.03 11.81
C ILE A 64 -15.78 26.85 12.20
N GLY A 65 -16.15 27.26 13.42
CA GLY A 65 -17.50 27.11 13.95
C GLY A 65 -17.79 25.71 14.50
N SER A 66 -18.97 25.16 14.18
CA SER A 66 -19.43 23.89 14.75
C SER A 66 -18.93 22.69 13.95
N VAL A 67 -18.28 21.75 14.63
CA VAL A 67 -17.82 20.46 14.09
C VAL A 67 -18.40 19.34 14.93
N ASP A 68 -18.99 18.32 14.30
CA ASP A 68 -19.50 17.15 15.01
C ASP A 68 -18.40 16.10 15.21
N ILE A 69 -17.48 15.96 14.25
CA ILE A 69 -16.45 14.92 14.25
C ILE A 69 -15.10 15.50 13.83
N ILE A 70 -14.04 15.21 14.57
CA ILE A 70 -12.67 15.41 14.09
C ILE A 70 -12.08 14.05 13.73
N CYS A 71 -11.63 13.90 12.49
CA CYS A 71 -10.96 12.71 11.99
C CYS A 71 -9.44 12.95 11.92
N GLY A 72 -8.62 11.92 12.14
CA GLY A 72 -7.20 12.03 11.81
C GLY A 72 -6.33 10.79 12.05
N GLY A 73 -5.52 10.45 11.06
CA GLY A 73 -4.46 9.44 11.15
C GLY A 73 -3.11 10.12 11.39
N PHE A 74 -2.74 10.33 12.65
CA PHE A 74 -1.57 11.15 12.99
C PHE A 74 -0.26 10.34 12.95
N PRO A 75 0.87 10.98 12.59
CA PRO A 75 2.17 10.30 12.57
C PRO A 75 2.58 9.75 13.95
N CYS A 76 2.94 8.46 13.99
CA CYS A 76 3.42 7.77 15.21
C CYS A 76 4.86 8.15 15.63
N GLN A 77 5.62 8.84 14.78
CA GLN A 77 7.08 8.95 14.89
C GLN A 77 7.59 9.94 15.94
N ALA A 78 6.71 10.76 16.54
CA ALA A 78 7.12 11.90 17.38
C ALA A 78 7.02 11.67 18.90
N PHE A 79 6.61 10.50 19.38
CA PHE A 79 6.41 10.27 20.82
C PHE A 79 7.68 9.89 21.59
N SER A 80 8.83 9.83 20.90
CA SER A 80 10.12 9.65 21.55
C SER A 80 10.51 10.96 22.26
N ILE A 81 10.43 10.94 23.60
CA ILE A 81 10.96 11.97 24.52
C ILE A 81 10.13 13.27 24.55
N ALA A 82 8.90 13.22 25.08
CA ALA A 82 8.29 14.40 25.72
C ALA A 82 8.41 14.23 27.24
N GLY A 83 9.35 14.96 27.83
CA GLY A 83 9.77 14.85 29.23
C GLY A 83 8.67 15.16 30.24
N ASN A 84 8.88 14.66 31.47
CA ASN A 84 8.27 15.09 32.74
C ASN A 84 6.92 15.80 32.67
N ARG A 85 5.82 15.02 32.67
CA ARG A 85 4.51 15.28 33.31
C ARG A 85 4.19 16.75 33.69
N ARG A 86 4.17 17.68 32.73
CA ARG A 86 3.79 19.09 32.98
C ARG A 86 2.88 19.63 31.87
N GLY A 87 1.60 19.27 31.95
CA GLY A 87 0.49 19.97 31.30
C GLY A 87 0.52 20.14 29.78
N PHE A 88 -0.48 20.85 29.25
CA PHE A 88 -0.64 21.12 27.81
C PHE A 88 0.49 21.99 27.23
N GLU A 89 1.16 22.83 28.04
CA GLU A 89 2.11 23.85 27.55
C GLU A 89 3.49 23.29 27.14
N ASP A 90 3.90 22.13 27.66
CA ASP A 90 5.20 21.50 27.40
C ASP A 90 5.16 20.45 26.26
N THR A 91 3.99 20.22 25.68
CA THR A 91 3.71 19.09 24.76
C THR A 91 3.76 19.45 23.26
N ARG A 92 4.19 20.67 22.94
CA ARG A 92 4.21 21.29 21.60
C ARG A 92 5.05 20.55 20.53
N GLY A 93 5.71 19.45 20.89
CA GLY A 93 6.55 18.66 19.98
C GLY A 93 5.84 17.53 19.23
N THR A 94 4.63 17.10 19.63
CA THR A 94 3.95 15.95 18.99
C THR A 94 2.62 16.32 18.35
N LEU A 95 2.39 15.80 17.14
CA LEU A 95 1.23 16.13 16.29
C LEU A 95 -0.12 15.69 16.86
N PHE A 96 -0.14 14.77 17.82
CA PHE A 96 -1.36 14.40 18.54
C PHE A 96 -1.89 15.55 19.42
N PHE A 97 -1.01 16.33 20.05
CA PHE A 97 -1.45 17.45 20.89
C PHE A 97 -2.08 18.58 20.08
N GLU A 98 -1.77 18.69 18.80
CA GLU A 98 -2.50 19.58 17.89
C GLU A 98 -3.94 19.10 17.67
N ILE A 99 -4.19 17.79 17.57
CA ILE A 99 -5.55 17.25 17.57
C ILE A 99 -6.25 17.59 18.90
N ALA A 100 -5.55 17.40 20.02
CA ALA A 100 -6.07 17.73 21.35
C ALA A 100 -6.43 19.23 21.48
N ARG A 101 -5.61 20.12 20.90
CA ARG A 101 -5.86 21.56 20.84
C ARG A 101 -7.10 21.90 19.99
N PHE A 102 -7.23 21.31 18.81
CA PHE A 102 -8.46 21.46 18.00
C PHE A 102 -9.69 20.95 18.76
N ALA A 103 -9.58 19.79 19.42
CA ALA A 103 -10.67 19.20 20.20
C ALA A 103 -11.05 20.03 21.43
N SER A 104 -10.09 20.72 22.06
CA SER A 104 -10.35 21.59 23.23
C SER A 104 -11.11 22.87 22.86
N ILE A 105 -10.91 23.38 21.64
CA ILE A 105 -11.56 24.57 21.10
C ILE A 105 -12.92 24.22 20.48
N LEU A 106 -12.95 23.25 19.55
CA LEU A 106 -14.14 22.91 18.76
C LEU A 106 -15.14 22.01 19.51
N ARG A 107 -14.66 21.26 20.50
CA ARG A 107 -15.46 20.34 21.33
C ARG A 107 -16.43 19.45 20.50
N PRO A 108 -15.92 18.68 19.51
CA PRO A 108 -16.75 17.82 18.69
C PRO A 108 -17.48 16.74 19.51
N LYS A 109 -18.52 16.16 18.91
CA LYS A 109 -19.25 15.00 19.46
C LYS A 109 -18.37 13.75 19.48
N TYR A 110 -17.61 13.53 18.41
CA TYR A 110 -16.68 12.41 18.27
C TYR A 110 -15.27 12.85 17.89
N LEU A 111 -14.27 12.13 18.40
CA LEU A 111 -12.93 12.08 17.84
C LEU A 111 -12.74 10.71 17.18
N PHE A 112 -12.37 10.68 15.91
CA PHE A 112 -12.14 9.44 15.16
C PHE A 112 -10.69 9.38 14.68
N LEU A 113 -9.87 8.65 15.43
CA LEU A 113 -8.42 8.63 15.22
C LEU A 113 -7.94 7.25 14.77
N GLU A 114 -6.88 7.23 13.95
CA GLU A 114 -6.22 6.01 13.49
C GLU A 114 -4.73 6.04 13.81
N ASN A 115 -4.15 4.88 14.14
CA ASN A 115 -2.71 4.71 14.18
C ASN A 115 -2.27 3.25 13.94
N VAL A 116 -0.96 3.03 13.85
CA VAL A 116 -0.35 1.70 13.75
C VAL A 116 -0.63 0.87 15.01
N LYS A 117 -0.84 -0.45 14.85
CA LYS A 117 -1.02 -1.39 15.98
C LYS A 117 0.09 -1.29 17.04
N GLY A 118 1.32 -0.99 16.61
CA GLY A 118 2.47 -0.82 17.49
C GLY A 118 2.33 0.29 18.52
N LEU A 119 1.42 1.27 18.30
CA LEU A 119 1.15 2.35 19.25
C LEU A 119 0.78 1.82 20.64
N LEU A 120 0.03 0.71 20.70
CA LEU A 120 -0.44 0.11 21.96
C LEU A 120 0.70 -0.34 22.88
N ASN A 121 1.86 -0.70 22.31
CA ASN A 121 3.02 -1.19 23.04
C ASN A 121 4.21 -0.22 22.97
N HIS A 122 4.03 0.95 22.36
CA HIS A 122 5.09 1.94 22.20
C HIS A 122 5.52 2.46 23.57
N GLU A 123 6.83 2.47 23.85
CA GLU A 123 7.38 2.83 25.17
C GLU A 123 6.70 2.06 26.32
N ASN A 124 6.55 0.74 26.17
CA ASN A 124 5.85 -0.13 27.13
C ASN A 124 4.40 0.31 27.45
N GLY A 125 3.75 1.01 26.52
CA GLY A 125 2.36 1.49 26.65
C GLY A 125 2.22 2.93 27.12
N VAL A 126 3.31 3.59 27.55
CA VAL A 126 3.28 4.97 28.09
C VAL A 126 2.70 5.97 27.09
N THR A 127 3.04 5.83 25.81
CA THR A 127 2.52 6.71 24.76
C THR A 127 1.01 6.58 24.61
N PHE A 128 0.49 5.35 24.60
CA PHE A 128 -0.93 5.11 24.46
C PHE A 128 -1.68 5.60 25.71
N GLU A 129 -1.16 5.34 26.91
CA GLU A 129 -1.69 5.87 28.16
C GLU A 129 -1.78 7.41 28.13
N THR A 130 -0.73 8.09 27.66
CA THR A 130 -0.72 9.56 27.53
C THR A 130 -1.84 10.04 26.62
N ILE A 131 -2.04 9.41 25.47
CA ILE A 131 -3.14 9.73 24.53
C ILE A 131 -4.50 9.59 25.22
N ILE A 132 -4.75 8.47 25.90
CA ILE A 132 -6.04 8.22 26.56
C ILE A 132 -6.26 9.23 27.70
N SER A 133 -5.25 9.49 28.52
CA SER A 133 -5.32 10.48 29.61
C SER A 133 -5.60 11.89 29.10
N THR A 134 -4.94 12.33 28.02
CA THR A 134 -5.23 13.64 27.42
C THR A 134 -6.67 13.74 26.90
N LEU A 135 -7.19 12.68 26.27
CA LEU A 135 -8.58 12.67 25.81
C LEU A 135 -9.58 12.65 26.98
N ASP A 136 -9.25 11.94 28.05
CA ASP A 136 -10.03 11.92 29.30
C ASP A 136 -10.14 13.31 29.92
N GLU A 137 -9.01 14.02 30.07
CA GLU A 137 -8.93 15.39 30.58
C GLU A 137 -9.73 16.37 29.71
N LEU A 138 -9.78 16.14 28.39
CA LEU A 138 -10.61 16.90 27.46
C LEU A 138 -12.10 16.57 27.55
N GLY A 139 -12.49 15.59 28.35
CA GLY A 139 -13.87 15.20 28.59
C GLY A 139 -14.42 14.17 27.61
N TYR A 140 -13.56 13.29 27.07
CA TYR A 140 -13.98 12.19 26.19
C TYR A 140 -13.88 10.84 26.90
N ASN A 141 -14.92 10.01 26.77
CA ASN A 141 -14.83 8.59 27.07
C ASN A 141 -14.25 7.88 25.84
N VAL A 142 -13.19 7.11 26.00
CA VAL A 142 -12.46 6.54 24.86
C VAL A 142 -12.70 5.04 24.74
N GLU A 143 -12.94 4.57 23.53
CA GLU A 143 -12.88 3.15 23.17
C GLU A 143 -11.92 2.95 21.99
N TRP A 144 -11.34 1.76 21.88
CA TRP A 144 -10.46 1.43 20.76
C TRP A 144 -10.60 -0.03 20.36
N GLN A 145 -10.29 -0.32 19.09
CA GLN A 145 -10.23 -1.68 18.57
C GLN A 145 -9.11 -1.78 17.54
N VAL A 146 -8.37 -2.90 17.57
CA VAL A 146 -7.45 -3.26 16.48
C VAL A 146 -8.25 -3.96 15.40
N LEU A 147 -8.27 -3.38 14.20
CA LEU A 147 -8.96 -3.92 13.04
C LEU A 147 -7.97 -4.26 11.94
N ASN A 148 -8.26 -5.34 11.22
CA ASN A 148 -7.47 -5.76 10.07
C ASN A 148 -8.25 -5.52 8.78
N SER A 149 -7.66 -4.78 7.85
CA SER A 149 -8.27 -4.41 6.55
C SER A 149 -8.77 -5.61 5.75
N LYS A 150 -8.14 -6.79 5.90
CA LYS A 150 -8.59 -8.06 5.30
C LYS A 150 -10.04 -8.43 5.66
N ASN A 151 -10.49 -8.05 6.84
CA ASN A 151 -11.84 -8.33 7.30
C ASN A 151 -12.88 -7.34 6.73
N PHE A 152 -12.46 -6.32 5.98
CA PHE A 152 -13.32 -5.25 5.46
C PHE A 152 -13.41 -5.26 3.92
N GLY A 153 -13.04 -6.37 3.27
CA GLY A 153 -13.19 -6.56 1.83
C GLY A 153 -12.02 -6.03 1.01
N VAL A 154 -10.85 -5.90 1.62
CA VAL A 154 -9.60 -5.50 0.96
C VAL A 154 -8.57 -6.60 1.20
N PRO A 155 -7.95 -7.22 0.18
CA PRO A 155 -7.08 -8.38 0.35
C PRO A 155 -5.67 -8.01 0.84
N GLN A 156 -5.60 -7.23 1.92
CA GLN A 156 -4.36 -6.72 2.52
C GLN A 156 -4.35 -7.01 4.03
N ASN A 157 -3.29 -7.67 4.50
CA ASN A 157 -3.04 -7.81 5.94
C ASN A 157 -2.49 -6.48 6.49
N ARG A 158 -3.40 -5.64 6.99
CA ARG A 158 -3.09 -4.32 7.57
C ARG A 158 -3.87 -4.14 8.85
N GLU A 159 -3.18 -4.34 9.97
CA GLU A 159 -3.69 -4.11 11.32
C GLU A 159 -3.44 -2.67 11.75
N ARG A 160 -4.49 -2.01 12.22
CA ARG A 160 -4.46 -0.63 12.74
C ARG A 160 -5.32 -0.53 13.99
N VAL A 161 -4.89 0.31 14.92
CA VAL A 161 -5.72 0.68 16.06
C VAL A 161 -6.57 1.87 15.66
N PHE A 162 -7.87 1.77 15.90
CA PHE A 162 -8.82 2.85 15.73
C PHE A 162 -9.31 3.26 17.11
N ILE A 163 -9.34 4.56 17.36
CA ILE A 163 -9.68 5.15 18.65
C ILE A 163 -10.88 6.08 18.44
N ILE A 164 -11.94 5.87 19.22
CA ILE A 164 -13.12 6.72 19.22
C ILE A 164 -13.22 7.42 20.57
N GLY A 165 -13.16 8.76 20.55
CA GLY A 165 -13.44 9.61 21.70
C GLY A 165 -14.89 10.07 21.68
N HIS A 166 -15.65 9.75 22.72
CA HIS A 166 -17.06 10.09 22.92
C HIS A 166 -17.19 11.29 23.86
N SER A 167 -17.72 12.41 23.38
CA SER A 167 -17.90 13.59 24.23
C SER A 167 -18.83 13.27 25.41
N ARG A 168 -18.36 13.48 26.66
CA ARG A 168 -19.23 13.33 27.85
C ARG A 168 -20.40 14.31 27.87
N LYS A 169 -20.27 15.42 27.14
CA LYS A 169 -21.28 16.49 27.09
C LYS A 169 -22.33 16.27 26.00
N ARG A 170 -22.07 15.42 25.01
CA ARG A 170 -22.98 15.17 23.89
C ARG A 170 -23.28 13.68 23.83
N GLY A 171 -24.54 13.29 24.03
CA GLY A 171 -24.92 11.87 24.03
C GLY A 171 -24.44 11.14 22.78
N THR A 172 -23.63 10.09 22.97
CA THR A 172 -23.09 9.23 21.90
C THR A 172 -23.46 7.77 22.14
N ARG A 173 -23.25 6.93 21.12
CA ARG A 173 -23.37 5.47 21.25
C ARG A 173 -22.02 4.81 21.05
N ARG A 174 -21.80 3.66 21.70
CA ARG A 174 -20.62 2.84 21.43
C ARG A 174 -20.58 2.41 19.97
N VAL A 175 -19.39 2.51 19.40
CA VAL A 175 -19.04 2.10 18.04
C VAL A 175 -18.48 0.69 18.06
N PHE A 176 -17.61 0.38 19.03
CA PHE A 176 -16.99 -0.93 19.14
C PHE A 176 -17.75 -1.88 20.08
N PRO A 177 -17.68 -3.20 19.87
CA PRO A 177 -16.88 -3.89 18.85
C PRO A 177 -17.54 -3.89 17.46
N ILE A 178 -16.73 -3.63 16.42
CA ILE A 178 -17.11 -3.91 15.03
C ILE A 178 -16.40 -5.20 14.62
N GLY A 179 -17.18 -6.25 14.44
CA GLY A 179 -16.75 -7.48 13.80
C GLY A 179 -17.60 -7.69 12.56
N ARG A 180 -16.99 -7.98 11.40
CA ARG A 180 -17.74 -8.71 10.38
C ARG A 180 -17.99 -10.11 10.93
N ALA A 181 -19.22 -10.38 11.36
CA ALA A 181 -19.70 -11.74 11.48
C ALA A 181 -19.52 -12.43 10.13
N ASN A 182 -18.77 -13.53 10.14
CA ASN A 182 -18.76 -14.63 9.19
C ASN A 182 -19.39 -14.34 7.82
N ARG A 183 -18.61 -13.76 6.90
CA ARG A 183 -18.53 -14.45 5.62
C ARG A 183 -17.46 -15.50 5.81
N GLU A 184 -17.87 -16.76 5.92
CA GLU A 184 -16.99 -17.89 5.67
C GLU A 184 -16.38 -17.65 4.30
N PHE A 185 -15.12 -17.20 4.28
CA PHE A 185 -14.31 -17.40 3.10
C PHE A 185 -13.80 -18.83 3.25
N ASP A 186 -14.09 -19.70 2.27
CA ASP A 186 -13.59 -21.09 2.18
C ASP A 186 -12.03 -21.20 2.17
N PHE A 187 -11.34 -20.09 2.39
CA PHE A 187 -9.89 -19.97 2.42
C PHE A 187 -9.50 -19.24 3.69
N GLU A 188 -8.72 -19.88 4.58
CA GLU A 188 -7.93 -19.16 5.57
C GLU A 188 -6.88 -18.32 4.84
N PRO A 189 -7.07 -17.00 4.72
CA PRO A 189 -6.22 -16.21 3.86
C PRO A 189 -4.91 -15.95 4.65
N LYS A 190 -3.85 -16.69 4.27
CA LYS A 190 -2.50 -16.58 4.85
C LYS A 190 -1.64 -15.68 3.98
N ILE A 191 -0.72 -14.94 4.61
CA ILE A 191 0.34 -14.26 3.87
C ILE A 191 1.22 -15.34 3.27
N LYS A 192 1.15 -15.52 1.96
CA LYS A 192 1.93 -16.53 1.24
C LYS A 192 3.07 -15.85 0.49
N ILE A 193 4.25 -15.90 1.11
CA ILE A 193 5.49 -15.44 0.51
C ILE A 193 6.01 -16.55 -0.39
N VAL A 194 6.31 -16.23 -1.64
CA VAL A 194 6.80 -17.17 -2.66
C VAL A 194 8.24 -16.91 -3.07
N GLY A 195 8.86 -15.83 -2.58
CA GLY A 195 10.26 -15.55 -2.84
C GLY A 195 10.73 -14.18 -2.35
N ASN A 196 11.99 -13.86 -2.67
CA ASN A 196 12.64 -12.58 -2.39
C ASN A 196 13.55 -12.18 -3.56
N THR A 197 13.37 -10.99 -4.14
CA THR A 197 14.15 -10.59 -5.34
C THR A 197 15.55 -10.06 -5.06
N LYS A 198 15.90 -9.77 -3.81
CA LYS A 198 17.19 -9.16 -3.45
C LYS A 198 18.10 -10.10 -2.67
N ASN A 199 17.54 -11.13 -2.04
CA ASN A 199 18.30 -12.09 -1.27
C ASN A 199 17.71 -13.49 -1.41
N PRO A 200 18.18 -14.31 -2.36
CA PRO A 200 17.70 -15.67 -2.56
C PRO A 200 18.03 -16.60 -1.38
N ASN A 201 19.11 -16.32 -0.64
CA ASN A 201 19.72 -17.23 0.34
C ASN A 201 19.82 -16.66 1.77
N GLY A 202 19.22 -15.51 2.06
CA GLY A 202 19.48 -14.80 3.33
C GLY A 202 18.26 -14.17 3.99
N THR A 203 18.35 -14.08 5.31
CA THR A 203 17.31 -13.74 6.29
C THR A 203 17.07 -12.24 6.49
N SER A 204 17.65 -11.36 5.66
CA SER A 204 17.51 -9.90 5.83
C SER A 204 16.09 -9.42 5.48
N GLN A 205 15.39 -8.95 6.51
CA GLN A 205 13.94 -8.74 6.59
C GLN A 205 13.45 -7.38 6.04
N GLY A 206 13.88 -7.02 4.83
CA GLY A 206 13.25 -5.90 4.13
C GLY A 206 11.89 -6.32 3.56
N THR A 207 10.76 -5.85 4.12
CA THR A 207 9.43 -6.25 3.58
C THR A 207 9.20 -5.83 2.12
N GLY A 208 10.02 -4.94 1.55
CA GLY A 208 9.88 -4.42 0.18
C GLY A 208 10.35 -5.36 -0.93
N SER A 209 11.27 -6.30 -0.64
CA SER A 209 11.76 -7.28 -1.63
C SER A 209 11.05 -8.63 -1.59
N VAL A 210 10.01 -8.72 -0.74
CA VAL A 210 9.17 -9.91 -0.56
C VAL A 210 8.20 -10.04 -1.72
N VAL A 211 8.14 -11.24 -2.29
CA VAL A 211 7.23 -11.60 -3.37
C VAL A 211 6.04 -12.37 -2.79
N TYR A 212 4.83 -11.88 -3.05
CA TYR A 212 3.59 -12.47 -2.57
C TYR A 212 2.90 -13.30 -3.66
N ASP A 213 2.26 -14.40 -3.29
CA ASP A 213 1.42 -15.22 -4.18
C ASP A 213 0.20 -14.40 -4.68
N SER A 214 -0.16 -14.50 -5.96
CA SER A 214 -1.32 -13.78 -6.54
C SER A 214 -2.66 -14.14 -5.90
N ASN A 215 -2.77 -15.31 -5.26
CA ASN A 215 -3.97 -15.81 -4.59
C ASN A 215 -3.88 -15.67 -3.06
N GLY A 216 -2.79 -15.14 -2.52
CA GLY A 216 -2.56 -14.95 -1.08
C GLY A 216 -2.86 -13.54 -0.58
N LEU A 217 -2.79 -13.33 0.74
CA LEU A 217 -2.81 -11.97 1.29
C LEU A 217 -1.47 -11.29 1.14
N VAL A 218 -1.51 -10.04 0.68
CA VAL A 218 -0.33 -9.17 0.68
C VAL A 218 -0.14 -8.49 2.03
N GLY A 219 1.12 -8.17 2.36
CA GLY A 219 1.44 -7.34 3.53
C GLY A 219 0.96 -5.90 3.40
N THR A 220 0.99 -5.16 4.52
CA THR A 220 0.64 -3.72 4.56
C THR A 220 1.51 -2.90 3.59
N LEU A 221 0.88 -2.00 2.83
CA LEU A 221 1.57 -0.99 2.02
C LEU A 221 2.18 0.09 2.93
N CYS A 222 3.39 0.54 2.58
CA CYS A 222 4.17 1.52 3.31
C CYS A 222 4.54 2.73 2.45
N ALA A 223 4.76 3.88 3.09
CA ALA A 223 5.15 5.14 2.43
C ALA A 223 6.43 5.05 1.58
N ARG A 224 7.30 4.07 1.86
CA ARG A 224 8.58 3.86 1.15
C ARG A 224 8.46 2.91 -0.04
N ASP A 225 7.28 2.33 -0.27
CA ASP A 225 7.05 1.37 -1.35
C ASP A 225 7.19 2.01 -2.75
N TYR A 226 7.25 3.34 -2.87
CA TYR A 226 7.60 3.97 -4.14
C TYR A 226 9.06 3.69 -4.57
N LYS A 227 9.99 3.56 -3.60
CA LYS A 227 11.40 3.22 -3.85
C LYS A 227 11.53 1.72 -4.13
N GLU A 228 10.89 0.92 -3.27
CA GLU A 228 10.98 -0.55 -3.28
C GLU A 228 9.58 -1.15 -3.10
N PRO A 229 8.84 -1.32 -4.20
CA PRO A 229 7.43 -1.65 -4.15
C PRO A 229 7.21 -3.12 -3.91
N LYS A 230 6.06 -3.42 -3.30
CA LYS A 230 5.58 -4.79 -3.16
C LYS A 230 5.44 -5.47 -4.52
N GLN A 231 5.85 -6.73 -4.55
CA GLN A 231 5.90 -7.55 -5.75
C GLN A 231 4.92 -8.69 -5.61
N VAL A 232 4.20 -8.99 -6.70
CA VAL A 232 3.31 -10.14 -6.78
C VAL A 232 3.83 -11.11 -7.83
N ALA A 233 3.85 -12.39 -7.47
CA ALA A 233 4.09 -13.47 -8.41
C ALA A 233 2.77 -13.80 -9.10
N ILE A 234 2.74 -13.65 -10.41
CA ILE A 234 1.58 -14.00 -11.22
C ILE A 234 1.91 -15.31 -11.94
N PRO A 235 1.17 -16.40 -11.69
CA PRO A 235 1.32 -17.62 -12.45
C PRO A 235 0.83 -17.36 -13.87
N VAL A 236 1.67 -17.71 -14.83
CA VAL A 236 1.41 -17.43 -16.24
C VAL A 236 1.37 -18.77 -16.97
N LEU A 237 0.16 -19.21 -17.38
CA LEU A 237 -0.10 -20.45 -18.14
C LEU A 237 0.28 -20.30 -19.64
N THR A 238 1.36 -19.55 -19.91
CA THR A 238 1.64 -18.62 -21.03
C THR A 238 0.89 -17.28 -20.92
N PRO A 239 1.57 -16.12 -21.14
CA PRO A 239 1.08 -14.82 -20.66
C PRO A 239 -0.32 -14.45 -21.14
N ASP A 240 -0.80 -15.08 -22.21
CA ASP A 240 -1.88 -14.51 -22.99
C ASP A 240 -3.07 -15.41 -23.40
N ARG A 241 -3.28 -16.69 -22.94
CA ARG A 241 -4.63 -17.35 -22.76
C ARG A 241 -4.71 -18.90 -22.77
N VAL A 242 -5.86 -19.37 -22.25
CA VAL A 242 -6.15 -20.69 -21.61
C VAL A 242 -7.07 -21.68 -22.39
N ASN A 243 -7.81 -21.35 -23.48
CA ASN A 243 -8.66 -22.36 -24.18
C ASN A 243 -8.90 -22.14 -25.72
N LYS A 244 -8.65 -23.22 -26.51
CA LYS A 244 -9.05 -23.60 -27.91
C LYS A 244 -8.10 -23.42 -29.15
N ARG A 245 -8.25 -24.36 -30.12
CA ARG A 245 -7.30 -24.94 -31.14
C ARG A 245 -7.61 -24.52 -32.62
N GLN A 246 -6.60 -24.32 -33.53
CA GLN A 246 -6.47 -24.94 -34.90
C GLN A 246 -5.46 -24.34 -35.94
N ASN A 247 -4.59 -25.23 -36.47
CA ASN A 247 -3.98 -25.43 -37.82
C ASN A 247 -3.71 -24.27 -38.84
N GLY A 248 -2.42 -24.03 -39.15
CA GLY A 248 -1.91 -23.23 -40.29
C GLY A 248 -0.38 -23.03 -40.29
N ARG A 249 0.20 -22.42 -41.35
CA ARG A 249 1.66 -22.18 -41.62
C ARG A 249 2.44 -21.64 -40.38
N ARG A 250 3.78 -21.79 -40.30
CA ARG A 250 4.52 -21.70 -39.00
C ARG A 250 5.37 -20.45 -38.69
N LEU A 251 5.66 -19.55 -39.64
CA LEU A 251 6.44 -18.31 -39.39
C LEU A 251 5.87 -17.13 -40.19
N LYS A 252 5.76 -15.94 -39.58
CA LYS A 252 5.18 -14.69 -40.15
C LYS A 252 6.17 -13.52 -40.22
N LYS A 253 5.87 -12.53 -41.07
CA LYS A 253 6.66 -11.28 -41.20
C LYS A 253 6.16 -10.22 -40.22
N ASN A 254 6.97 -9.17 -40.00
CA ASN A 254 6.69 -8.12 -39.03
C ASN A 254 5.38 -7.37 -39.36
N GLY A 255 4.45 -7.31 -38.41
CA GLY A 255 3.12 -6.68 -38.57
C GLY A 255 1.97 -7.63 -38.96
N GLU A 256 2.22 -8.92 -39.24
CA GLU A 256 1.14 -9.87 -39.54
C GLU A 256 0.63 -10.60 -38.28
N PRO A 257 -0.70 -10.76 -38.10
CA PRO A 257 -1.27 -11.45 -36.95
C PRO A 257 -1.00 -12.98 -36.98
N MET A 258 -0.71 -13.57 -35.82
CA MET A 258 -0.06 -14.88 -35.66
C MET A 258 -0.92 -16.11 -36.03
N PHE A 259 -0.29 -17.26 -36.33
CA PHE A 259 -0.96 -18.55 -36.55
C PHE A 259 -1.22 -19.30 -35.23
N THR A 260 -2.21 -20.18 -35.21
CA THR A 260 -2.67 -20.91 -34.01
C THR A 260 -1.81 -22.16 -33.75
N LEU A 261 -1.22 -22.28 -32.55
CA LEU A 261 -0.27 -23.34 -32.17
C LEU A 261 -0.97 -24.66 -31.76
N THR A 262 -0.32 -25.81 -31.99
CA THR A 262 -0.79 -27.17 -31.66
C THR A 262 0.24 -27.94 -30.80
N ALA A 263 -0.22 -28.92 -30.03
CA ALA A 263 0.43 -29.59 -28.88
C ALA A 263 1.74 -30.39 -29.10
N GLN A 264 2.57 -30.07 -30.10
CA GLN A 264 3.85 -30.75 -30.36
C GLN A 264 5.10 -29.88 -30.09
N ASP A 265 4.94 -28.65 -29.59
CA ASP A 265 6.07 -27.73 -29.47
C ASP A 265 6.93 -28.01 -28.22
N ARG A 266 8.23 -28.21 -28.45
CA ARG A 266 9.29 -28.37 -27.43
C ARG A 266 9.94 -27.01 -27.13
N HIS A 267 10.40 -26.81 -25.90
CA HIS A 267 10.92 -25.53 -25.40
C HIS A 267 12.43 -25.62 -25.06
N GLY A 268 13.21 -24.61 -25.47
CA GLY A 268 14.65 -24.45 -25.21
C GLY A 268 15.24 -23.15 -25.79
N ILE A 269 16.45 -22.74 -25.38
CA ILE A 269 17.16 -21.58 -25.96
C ILE A 269 18.05 -22.08 -27.10
N LEU A 270 17.82 -21.63 -28.33
CA LEU A 270 18.64 -22.04 -29.48
C LEU A 270 19.86 -21.12 -29.62
N ILE A 271 21.04 -21.64 -29.29
CA ILE A 271 22.33 -20.97 -29.43
C ILE A 271 22.91 -21.28 -30.80
N LYS A 272 23.20 -20.23 -31.58
CA LYS A 272 23.79 -20.38 -32.92
C LYS A 272 25.14 -21.07 -32.83
N GLU A 273 25.29 -22.19 -33.52
CA GLU A 273 26.46 -23.05 -33.43
C GLU A 273 26.73 -23.73 -34.78
N ALA A 274 27.99 -24.10 -35.04
CA ALA A 274 28.43 -24.79 -36.25
C ALA A 274 28.02 -26.28 -36.28
N THR A 275 26.74 -26.58 -36.04
CA THR A 275 26.13 -27.91 -36.18
C THR A 275 25.47 -28.05 -37.55
N LYS A 276 25.10 -29.28 -37.96
CA LYS A 276 24.32 -29.51 -39.19
C LYS A 276 22.97 -28.78 -39.22
N LYS A 277 22.43 -28.40 -38.05
CA LYS A 277 21.18 -27.63 -37.89
C LYS A 277 21.41 -26.11 -37.82
N GLY A 278 22.65 -25.66 -37.64
CA GLY A 278 23.02 -24.24 -37.48
C GLY A 278 22.85 -23.69 -36.06
N TYR A 279 22.45 -24.53 -35.11
CA TYR A 279 22.24 -24.18 -33.70
C TYR A 279 22.39 -25.40 -32.78
N ALA A 280 22.56 -25.14 -31.48
CA ALA A 280 22.47 -26.08 -30.37
C ALA A 280 21.38 -25.60 -29.38
N GLU A 281 20.75 -26.52 -28.67
CA GLU A 281 19.67 -26.22 -27.72
C GLU A 281 20.25 -26.20 -26.31
N ALA A 282 20.04 -25.11 -25.57
CA ALA A 282 20.46 -24.93 -24.18
C ALA A 282 19.25 -24.99 -23.24
N THR A 283 19.45 -25.68 -22.13
CA THR A 283 18.49 -25.92 -21.05
C THR A 283 18.94 -25.23 -19.76
N VAL A 284 18.03 -25.12 -18.80
CA VAL A 284 18.30 -24.49 -17.50
C VAL A 284 19.47 -25.19 -16.80
N GLY A 285 20.43 -24.40 -16.31
CA GLY A 285 21.68 -24.88 -15.72
C GLY A 285 22.82 -25.04 -16.72
N ASP A 286 22.58 -24.92 -18.03
CA ASP A 286 23.65 -25.01 -19.02
C ASP A 286 24.49 -23.73 -19.07
N SER A 287 25.81 -23.90 -19.16
CA SER A 287 26.73 -22.80 -19.40
C SER A 287 26.72 -22.39 -20.87
N VAL A 288 26.80 -21.08 -21.17
CA VAL A 288 26.83 -20.52 -22.52
C VAL A 288 28.02 -19.58 -22.69
N ASN A 289 28.89 -19.84 -23.68
CA ASN A 289 29.99 -18.93 -24.03
C ASN A 289 29.48 -17.74 -24.84
N LEU A 290 29.64 -16.53 -24.30
CA LEU A 290 29.12 -15.26 -24.84
C LEU A 290 30.15 -14.45 -25.62
N SER A 291 31.42 -14.86 -25.61
CA SER A 291 32.56 -14.07 -26.12
C SER A 291 32.54 -13.86 -27.63
N HIS A 292 31.89 -14.75 -28.39
CA HIS A 292 31.90 -14.76 -29.85
C HIS A 292 30.52 -15.07 -30.45
N PRO A 293 29.50 -14.23 -30.22
CA PRO A 293 28.10 -14.55 -30.54
C PRO A 293 27.85 -14.79 -32.04
N ASN A 294 28.67 -14.19 -32.90
CA ASN A 294 28.52 -14.24 -34.36
C ASN A 294 29.46 -15.21 -35.08
N SER A 295 30.33 -15.94 -34.35
CA SER A 295 31.27 -16.88 -35.00
C SER A 295 30.51 -18.04 -35.68
N LYS A 296 30.93 -18.43 -36.88
CA LYS A 296 30.33 -19.54 -37.65
C LYS A 296 31.15 -20.82 -37.58
N THR A 297 32.29 -20.80 -36.90
CA THR A 297 33.32 -21.86 -36.96
C THR A 297 33.61 -22.53 -35.62
N ARG A 298 33.42 -21.85 -34.48
CA ARG A 298 33.68 -22.44 -33.15
C ARG A 298 32.56 -23.39 -32.70
N ARG A 299 32.92 -24.60 -32.26
CA ARG A 299 32.04 -25.61 -31.65
C ARG A 299 32.16 -25.57 -30.12
N GLY A 300 31.10 -25.92 -29.40
CA GLY A 300 31.05 -25.98 -27.92
C GLY A 300 30.65 -24.66 -27.26
N ARG A 301 29.46 -24.14 -27.55
CA ARG A 301 28.93 -22.94 -26.86
C ARG A 301 28.05 -23.26 -25.68
N VAL A 302 27.35 -24.40 -25.71
CA VAL A 302 26.47 -24.86 -24.65
C VAL A 302 27.17 -25.99 -23.92
N GLY A 303 27.42 -25.81 -22.63
CA GLY A 303 28.21 -26.74 -21.83
C GLY A 303 27.41 -27.87 -21.18
N ASN A 304 26.10 -27.97 -21.42
CA ASN A 304 25.22 -29.05 -20.90
C ASN A 304 25.48 -29.35 -19.41
N GLN A 305 25.24 -28.35 -18.55
CA GLN A 305 25.51 -28.33 -17.11
C GLN A 305 26.99 -28.45 -16.68
N ILE A 306 27.92 -28.40 -17.62
CA ILE A 306 29.37 -28.32 -17.38
C ILE A 306 29.86 -26.95 -17.88
N ALA A 307 30.74 -26.28 -17.15
CA ALA A 307 31.34 -25.02 -17.61
C ALA A 307 32.35 -25.28 -18.74
N ASN A 308 32.35 -24.44 -19.78
CA ASN A 308 33.38 -24.55 -20.82
C ASN A 308 34.74 -24.07 -20.25
N THR A 309 35.87 -24.56 -20.78
CA THR A 309 37.21 -24.15 -20.33
C THR A 309 37.40 -22.63 -20.44
N LEU A 310 37.75 -21.96 -19.34
CA LEU A 310 37.97 -20.52 -19.30
C LEU A 310 39.36 -20.17 -19.86
N LEU A 311 39.41 -19.39 -20.93
CA LEU A 311 40.63 -18.78 -21.46
C LEU A 311 40.69 -17.29 -21.05
N THR A 312 41.89 -16.73 -20.94
CA THR A 312 42.11 -15.30 -20.63
C THR A 312 41.47 -14.43 -21.72
N GLY A 313 40.33 -13.81 -21.40
CA GLY A 313 39.59 -12.91 -22.31
C GLY A 313 38.18 -13.37 -22.71
N GLU A 314 37.68 -14.50 -22.20
CA GLU A 314 36.34 -15.02 -22.53
C GLU A 314 35.30 -14.82 -21.40
N SER A 315 34.03 -14.57 -21.76
CA SER A 315 32.86 -14.43 -20.89
C SER A 315 31.86 -15.58 -21.05
N GLN A 316 31.34 -16.10 -19.92
CA GLN A 316 30.34 -17.17 -19.88
C GLN A 316 29.11 -16.76 -19.05
N GLY A 317 27.93 -17.28 -19.40
CA GLY A 317 26.67 -17.16 -18.65
C GLY A 317 26.02 -18.51 -18.37
N VAL A 318 24.99 -18.55 -17.52
CA VAL A 318 24.19 -19.75 -17.18
C VAL A 318 22.71 -19.47 -17.45
N VAL A 319 21.97 -20.47 -17.93
CA VAL A 319 20.53 -20.37 -18.21
C VAL A 319 19.71 -20.59 -16.92
N GLU A 320 18.84 -19.65 -16.56
CA GLU A 320 17.98 -19.71 -15.35
C GLU A 320 16.51 -20.14 -15.65
N PRO A 321 15.72 -20.59 -14.64
CA PRO A 321 14.41 -21.24 -14.80
C PRO A 321 13.26 -20.38 -15.39
N ASP A 322 12.43 -19.65 -14.63
CA ASP A 322 11.15 -19.10 -15.15
C ASP A 322 10.34 -18.31 -14.07
N PHE A 323 9.24 -17.65 -14.49
CA PHE A 323 8.18 -16.94 -13.71
C PHE A 323 8.43 -15.46 -13.31
N ARG A 324 7.83 -14.54 -14.07
CA ARG A 324 8.09 -13.09 -13.97
C ARG A 324 7.45 -12.43 -12.74
N ILE A 325 8.29 -11.78 -11.95
CA ILE A 325 7.91 -10.94 -10.81
C ILE A 325 7.67 -9.52 -11.32
N ARG A 326 6.52 -8.92 -10.96
CA ARG A 326 6.27 -7.50 -11.29
C ARG A 326 5.89 -6.68 -10.07
N LYS A 327 6.23 -5.39 -10.18
CA LYS A 327 5.75 -4.32 -9.29
C LYS A 327 4.23 -4.24 -9.37
N LEU A 328 3.55 -4.16 -8.22
CA LEU A 328 2.16 -3.71 -8.18
C LEU A 328 2.10 -2.29 -8.74
N THR A 329 1.18 -2.04 -9.66
CA THR A 329 0.95 -0.72 -10.24
C THR A 329 0.37 0.23 -9.19
N PRO A 330 0.45 1.57 -9.40
CA PRO A 330 -0.15 2.51 -8.46
C PRO A 330 -1.65 2.26 -8.28
N LYS A 331 -2.37 1.99 -9.38
CA LYS A 331 -3.81 1.69 -9.36
C LYS A 331 -4.14 0.47 -8.51
N GLU A 332 -3.35 -0.61 -8.63
CA GLU A 332 -3.51 -1.79 -7.78
C GLU A 332 -3.27 -1.47 -6.29
N CYS A 333 -2.27 -0.66 -5.97
CA CYS A 333 -2.02 -0.22 -4.60
C CYS A 333 -3.16 0.63 -4.03
N TRP A 334 -3.80 1.49 -4.85
CA TRP A 334 -4.97 2.28 -4.46
C TRP A 334 -6.18 1.41 -4.16
N ARG A 335 -6.45 0.41 -5.00
CA ARG A 335 -7.50 -0.60 -4.75
C ARG A 335 -7.25 -1.37 -3.45
N LEU A 336 -5.99 -1.70 -3.16
CA LEU A 336 -5.58 -2.36 -1.90
C LEU A 336 -5.75 -1.47 -0.65
N GLN A 337 -6.13 -0.21 -0.80
CA GLN A 337 -6.50 0.68 0.30
C GLN A 337 -7.99 1.06 0.25
N GLY A 338 -8.77 0.44 -0.65
CA GLY A 338 -10.20 0.67 -0.81
C GLY A 338 -10.57 1.92 -1.61
N PHE A 339 -9.62 2.57 -2.28
CA PHE A 339 -9.94 3.71 -3.15
C PHE A 339 -10.62 3.25 -4.44
N PRO A 340 -11.66 3.98 -4.90
CA PRO A 340 -12.26 3.70 -6.20
C PRO A 340 -11.35 4.15 -7.34
N ASP A 341 -11.49 3.50 -8.50
CA ASP A 341 -10.64 3.76 -9.67
C ASP A 341 -10.70 5.22 -10.14
N TRP A 342 -11.86 5.86 -10.09
CA TRP A 342 -12.02 7.27 -10.49
C TRP A 342 -11.19 8.23 -9.63
N ALA A 343 -10.96 7.89 -8.35
CA ALA A 343 -10.13 8.72 -7.46
C ALA A 343 -8.66 8.59 -7.85
N PHE A 344 -8.23 7.38 -8.20
CA PHE A 344 -6.89 7.14 -8.72
C PHE A 344 -6.67 7.87 -10.05
N ASP A 345 -7.61 7.78 -10.99
CA ASP A 345 -7.48 8.36 -12.32
C ASP A 345 -7.32 9.90 -12.23
N LYS A 346 -8.09 10.57 -11.37
CA LYS A 346 -7.94 12.02 -11.09
C LYS A 346 -6.61 12.37 -10.43
N ALA A 347 -6.17 11.58 -9.45
CA ALA A 347 -4.89 11.82 -8.76
C ALA A 347 -3.70 11.63 -9.71
N GLN A 348 -3.80 10.73 -10.69
CA GLN A 348 -2.76 10.44 -11.67
C GLN A 348 -2.50 11.63 -12.61
N GLU A 349 -3.51 12.45 -12.89
CA GLU A 349 -3.35 13.64 -13.73
C GLU A 349 -2.45 14.72 -13.10
N VAL A 350 -2.37 14.74 -11.77
CA VAL A 350 -1.69 15.82 -11.02
C VAL A 350 -0.40 15.37 -10.32
N ASN A 351 -0.10 14.07 -10.33
CA ASN A 351 1.02 13.52 -9.57
C ASN A 351 1.78 12.41 -10.32
N SER A 352 3.08 12.30 -10.03
CA SER A 352 3.90 11.21 -10.56
C SER A 352 3.59 9.87 -9.88
N ASN A 353 3.86 8.76 -10.57
CA ASN A 353 3.71 7.42 -10.00
C ASN A 353 4.39 7.26 -8.64
N SER A 354 5.57 7.86 -8.45
CA SER A 354 6.29 7.81 -7.17
C SER A 354 5.51 8.48 -6.04
N GLN A 355 4.86 9.62 -6.30
CA GLN A 355 4.01 10.29 -5.32
C GLN A 355 2.74 9.49 -5.03
N LEU A 356 2.11 8.91 -6.06
CA LEU A 356 0.90 8.08 -5.91
C LEU A 356 1.12 6.87 -4.99
N TYR A 357 2.29 6.21 -5.07
CA TYR A 357 2.66 5.14 -4.13
C TYR A 357 2.86 5.65 -2.70
N LYS A 358 3.59 6.77 -2.53
CA LYS A 358 3.84 7.36 -1.20
C LYS A 358 2.52 7.74 -0.53
N GLN A 359 1.64 8.41 -1.26
CA GLN A 359 0.33 8.86 -0.80
C GLN A 359 -0.54 7.70 -0.31
N VAL A 360 -0.66 6.63 -1.10
CA VAL A 360 -1.53 5.51 -0.74
C VAL A 360 -0.96 4.66 0.40
N GLY A 361 0.36 4.55 0.53
CA GLY A 361 1.01 3.87 1.66
C GLY A 361 0.77 4.58 3.00
N ASN A 362 0.63 5.90 2.97
CA ASN A 362 0.30 6.73 4.13
C ASN A 362 -1.19 6.86 4.40
N SER A 363 -2.04 6.44 3.47
CA SER A 363 -3.49 6.55 3.64
C SER A 363 -4.06 5.47 4.56
N VAL A 364 -5.24 5.76 5.12
CA VAL A 364 -6.10 4.80 5.81
C VAL A 364 -6.87 3.94 4.81
N THR A 365 -7.33 2.77 5.26
CA THR A 365 -8.16 1.89 4.42
C THR A 365 -9.60 2.39 4.39
N VAL A 366 -10.06 2.87 3.24
CA VAL A 366 -11.40 3.47 3.04
C VAL A 366 -12.52 2.57 3.57
N ASN A 367 -12.45 1.26 3.30
CA ASN A 367 -13.48 0.31 3.72
C ASN A 367 -13.63 0.19 5.25
N VAL A 368 -12.51 0.31 5.98
CA VAL A 368 -12.53 0.27 7.45
C VAL A 368 -13.14 1.56 7.98
N ILE A 369 -12.75 2.71 7.42
CA ILE A 369 -13.35 4.00 7.77
C ILE A 369 -14.85 3.99 7.51
N SER A 370 -15.29 3.54 6.34
CA SER A 370 -16.72 3.46 5.99
C SER A 370 -17.51 2.58 6.97
N ALA A 371 -16.94 1.45 7.41
CA ALA A 371 -17.58 0.58 8.38
C ALA A 371 -17.73 1.25 9.75
N ILE A 372 -16.69 1.96 10.22
CA ILE A 372 -16.74 2.70 11.49
C ILE A 372 -17.68 3.91 11.39
N ALA A 373 -17.63 4.65 10.28
CA ALA A 373 -18.43 5.85 10.05
C ALA A 373 -19.93 5.56 10.09
N LYS A 374 -20.38 4.40 9.57
CA LYS A 374 -21.78 3.96 9.68
C LYS A 374 -22.27 3.77 11.12
N GLU A 375 -21.34 3.52 12.04
CA GLU A 375 -21.63 3.42 13.46
C GLU A 375 -21.63 4.78 14.19
N LEU A 376 -21.31 5.87 13.50
CA LEU A 376 -21.39 7.22 14.05
C LEU A 376 -22.79 7.80 13.81
N SER A 377 -23.59 7.91 14.87
CA SER A 377 -24.91 8.56 14.87
C SER A 377 -24.93 9.85 15.67
#